data_AF-A0A374ECB4-F1
#
_entry.id   AF-A0A374ECB4-F1
#
_cell.length_a   1.000
_cell.length_b   1.000
_cell.length_c   1.000
_cell.angle_alpha   90.00
_cell.angle_beta   90.00
_cell.angle_gamma   90.00
#
_symmetry.space_group_name_H-M   'P 1'
#
loop_
_entity.id
_entity.type
_entity.pdbx_description
1 polymer ?
#
loop_
_entity_poly.entity_id
_entity_poly.type
_entity_poly.pdbx_seq_one_letter_code
_entity_poly.pdbx_strand_id
1 'polypeptide(L)'
;MRIPNSFITDLRSNYTDFAVACKLYSLVSSHTKRSSNGYEVCIKQETIAASCKCSVSSVKRSVCRLEEMGIITHKYRLDGSEGRLGAYHYALKPYDLSKNYFYMNNRKAYSAELSPKLFYVYAVFCKLMCNDIARFYQSLNDLSALIRLSRQKCQRS
;
A
#
# COMPACT_ATOMS: atom_id res chain seq x y z
N MET A 1 -5.62 1.11 9.09
CA MET A 1 -5.56 1.89 7.83
C MET A 1 -6.63 1.40 6.89
N ARG A 2 -7.20 2.29 6.08
CA ARG A 2 -8.25 1.97 5.10
C ARG A 2 -7.63 1.94 3.71
N ILE A 3 -7.74 0.81 3.01
CA ILE A 3 -7.17 0.63 1.67
C ILE A 3 -8.31 0.45 0.65
N PRO A 4 -8.29 1.16 -0.49
CA PRO A 4 -9.29 0.98 -1.55
C PRO A 4 -9.33 -0.46 -2.07
N ASN A 5 -10.54 -0.99 -2.27
CA ASN A 5 -10.72 -2.36 -2.77
C ASN A 5 -10.11 -2.57 -4.16
N SER A 6 -10.06 -1.52 -4.98
CA SER A 6 -9.49 -1.54 -6.34
C SER A 6 -7.98 -1.77 -6.35
N PHE A 7 -7.26 -1.45 -5.27
CA PHE A 7 -5.80 -1.66 -5.24
C PHE A 7 -5.44 -3.14 -5.41
N ILE A 8 -6.30 -4.05 -4.93
CA ILE A 8 -6.10 -5.49 -5.09
C ILE A 8 -6.17 -5.91 -6.57
N THR A 9 -6.97 -5.23 -7.39
CA THR A 9 -7.07 -5.53 -8.83
C THR A 9 -6.04 -4.74 -9.63
N ASP A 10 -5.95 -3.44 -9.38
CA ASP A 10 -5.21 -2.48 -10.21
C ASP A 10 -3.70 -2.66 -10.07
N LEU A 11 -3.22 -3.07 -8.89
CA LEU A 11 -1.80 -3.21 -8.57
C LEU A 11 -1.35 -4.67 -8.44
N ARG A 12 -2.19 -5.63 -8.86
CA ARG A 12 -1.90 -7.08 -8.79
C ARG A 12 -0.66 -7.49 -9.57
N SER A 13 -0.37 -6.77 -10.66
CA SER A 13 0.76 -7.05 -11.55
C SER A 13 2.13 -6.75 -10.91
N ASN A 14 2.18 -5.87 -9.91
CA ASN A 14 3.42 -5.50 -9.25
C ASN A 14 3.22 -5.27 -7.74
N TYR A 15 3.68 -6.25 -6.96
CA TYR A 15 3.55 -6.25 -5.50
C TYR A 15 4.28 -5.08 -4.82
N THR A 16 5.35 -4.54 -5.42
CA THR A 16 6.05 -3.38 -4.87
C THR A 16 5.20 -2.12 -5.03
N ASP A 17 4.58 -1.92 -6.19
CA ASP A 17 3.69 -0.78 -6.43
C ASP A 17 2.49 -0.82 -5.46
N PHE A 18 1.93 -2.03 -5.23
CA PHE A 18 0.91 -2.26 -4.21
C PHE A 18 1.36 -1.87 -2.80
N ALA A 19 2.54 -2.35 -2.36
CA ALA A 19 3.05 -2.06 -1.02
C ALA A 19 3.33 -0.57 -0.82
N VAL A 20 3.92 0.09 -1.82
CA VAL A 20 4.19 1.55 -1.81
C VAL A 20 2.89 2.33 -1.74
N ALA A 21 1.90 2.00 -2.57
CA ALA A 21 0.58 2.64 -2.53
C ALA A 21 -0.08 2.46 -1.15
N CYS A 22 -0.08 1.25 -0.60
CA CYS A 22 -0.63 1.00 0.73
C CYS A 22 0.10 1.82 1.81
N LYS A 23 1.43 1.97 1.71
CA LYS A 23 2.19 2.79 2.66
C LYS A 23 1.82 4.27 2.59
N LEU A 24 1.65 4.82 1.39
CA LEU A 24 1.20 6.20 1.23
C LEU A 24 -0.19 6.42 1.83
N TYR A 25 -1.13 5.51 1.56
CA TYR A 25 -2.49 5.58 2.13
C TYR A 25 -2.54 5.28 3.63
N SER A 26 -1.55 4.56 4.18
CA SER A 26 -1.45 4.33 5.63
C SER A 26 -1.24 5.62 6.44
N LEU A 27 -0.72 6.68 5.79
CA LEU A 27 -0.48 7.99 6.38
C LEU A 27 -1.72 8.90 6.32
N VAL A 28 -2.75 8.51 5.57
CA VAL A 28 -4.00 9.26 5.48
C VAL A 28 -4.84 9.00 6.73
N SER A 29 -5.05 10.06 7.50
CA SER A 29 -5.83 10.10 8.74
C SER A 29 -6.89 11.19 8.66
N SER A 30 -7.74 11.30 9.69
CA SER A 30 -8.72 12.39 9.80
C SER A 30 -8.09 13.78 9.82
N HIS A 31 -6.83 13.90 10.20
CA HIS A 31 -6.09 15.17 10.28
C HIS A 31 -5.20 15.43 9.05
N THR A 32 -5.23 14.54 8.06
CA THR A 32 -4.42 14.72 6.86
C THR A 32 -4.95 15.90 6.06
N LYS A 33 -4.04 16.82 5.71
CA LYS A 33 -4.36 17.98 4.89
C LYS A 33 -5.02 17.52 3.59
N ARG A 34 -6.19 18.07 3.32
CA ARG A 34 -6.96 17.82 2.12
C ARG A 34 -6.81 19.05 1.23
N SER A 35 -6.18 18.86 0.09
CA SER A 35 -6.08 19.88 -0.96
C SER A 35 -7.20 19.66 -1.97
N SER A 36 -7.44 20.65 -2.83
CA SER A 36 -8.28 20.50 -4.04
C SER A 36 -7.85 19.30 -4.90
N ASN A 37 -6.58 18.88 -4.80
CA ASN A 37 -5.98 17.81 -5.59
C ASN A 37 -5.92 16.43 -4.87
N GLY A 38 -6.45 16.33 -3.64
CA GLY A 38 -6.54 15.07 -2.90
C GLY A 38 -5.93 15.08 -1.49
N TYR A 39 -5.43 13.93 -1.04
CA TYR A 39 -4.79 13.78 0.27
C TYR A 39 -3.30 14.10 0.20
N GLU A 40 -2.82 15.03 1.02
CA GLU A 40 -1.41 15.38 1.05
C GLU A 40 -0.66 14.60 2.13
N VAL A 41 0.38 13.87 1.74
CA VAL A 41 1.24 13.12 2.65
C VAL A 41 2.70 13.48 2.44
N CYS A 42 3.45 13.57 3.53
CA CYS A 42 4.88 13.89 3.50
C CYS A 42 5.69 12.73 4.10
N ILE A 43 6.57 12.14 3.31
CA ILE A 43 7.41 11.00 3.74
C ILE A 43 8.68 10.88 2.91
N LYS A 44 9.78 10.45 3.55
CA LYS A 44 11.05 10.13 2.89
C LYS A 44 10.95 8.81 2.11
N GLN A 45 11.57 8.73 0.93
CA GLN A 45 11.57 7.50 0.13
C GLN A 45 12.29 6.35 0.83
N GLU A 46 13.29 6.67 1.65
CA GLU A 46 14.03 5.73 2.50
C GLU A 46 13.09 5.07 3.52
N THR A 47 12.16 5.84 4.11
CA THR A 47 11.17 5.31 5.05
C THR A 47 10.15 4.41 4.35
N ILE A 48 9.74 4.75 3.13
CA ILE A 48 8.88 3.88 2.31
C ILE A 48 9.62 2.58 2.00
N ALA A 49 10.87 2.67 1.53
CA ALA A 49 11.71 1.54 1.17
C ALA A 49 11.88 0.56 2.34
N ALA A 50 12.21 1.08 3.53
CA ALA A 50 12.31 0.30 4.76
C ALA A 50 10.98 -0.36 5.15
N SER A 51 9.87 0.37 5.09
CA SER A 51 8.54 -0.17 5.42
C SER A 51 8.07 -1.24 4.44
N CYS A 52 8.37 -1.08 3.15
CA CYS A 52 7.94 -1.99 2.09
C CYS A 52 8.96 -3.10 1.80
N LYS A 53 10.04 -3.18 2.59
CA LYS A 53 11.14 -4.15 2.42
C LYS A 53 11.64 -4.22 0.97
N CYS A 54 11.91 -3.05 0.39
CA CYS A 54 12.42 -2.91 -0.98
C CYS A 54 13.48 -1.81 -1.07
N SER A 55 14.16 -1.69 -2.22
CA SER A 55 15.17 -0.65 -2.43
C SER A 55 14.56 0.71 -2.74
N VAL A 56 15.27 1.80 -2.43
CA VAL A 56 14.85 3.17 -2.77
C VAL A 56 14.65 3.33 -4.29
N SER A 57 15.50 2.69 -5.10
CA SER A 57 15.33 2.68 -6.58
C SER A 57 14.02 2.02 -7.01
N SER A 58 13.58 0.99 -6.28
CA SER A 58 12.28 0.36 -6.55
C SER A 58 11.13 1.27 -6.14
N VAL A 59 11.24 1.99 -5.02
CA VAL A 59 10.27 3.03 -4.63
C VAL A 59 10.15 4.11 -5.71
N LYS A 60 11.27 4.62 -6.23
CA LYS A 60 11.26 5.63 -7.30
C LYS A 60 10.49 5.14 -8.53
N ARG A 61 10.78 3.94 -9.02
CA ARG A 61 10.05 3.34 -10.15
C ARG A 61 8.57 3.13 -9.84
N SER A 62 8.26 2.67 -8.63
CA SER A 62 6.87 2.45 -8.21
C SER A 62 6.08 3.75 -8.18
N VAL A 63 6.68 4.82 -7.63
CA VAL A 63 6.09 6.16 -7.59
C VAL A 63 5.79 6.67 -9.01
N CYS A 64 6.73 6.54 -9.95
CA CYS A 64 6.48 6.92 -11.35
C CYS A 64 5.26 6.20 -11.95
N ARG A 65 5.14 4.89 -11.73
CA ARG A 65 3.98 4.13 -12.22
C ARG A 65 2.68 4.51 -11.52
N LEU A 66 2.73 4.79 -10.22
CA LEU A 66 1.56 5.26 -9.47
C LEU A 66 1.12 6.67 -9.92
N GLU A 67 2.04 7.51 -10.40
CA GLU A 67 1.75 8.77 -11.08
C GLU A 67 1.08 8.52 -12.44
N GLU A 68 1.63 7.63 -13.26
CA GLU A 68 1.05 7.23 -14.57
C GLU A 68 -0.36 6.64 -14.44
N MET A 69 -0.62 5.90 -13.35
CA MET A 69 -1.94 5.35 -13.03
C MET A 69 -2.91 6.38 -12.42
N GLY A 70 -2.46 7.60 -12.15
CA GLY A 70 -3.27 8.66 -11.51
C GLY A 70 -3.62 8.38 -10.04
N ILE A 71 -2.90 7.48 -9.37
CA ILE A 71 -3.03 7.24 -7.92
C ILE A 71 -2.32 8.35 -7.15
N ILE A 72 -1.15 8.77 -7.64
CA ILE A 72 -0.44 9.96 -7.19
C ILE A 72 -0.75 11.06 -8.22
N THR A 73 -1.37 12.15 -7.77
CA THR A 73 -1.76 13.26 -8.65
C THR A 73 -0.63 14.28 -8.79
N HIS A 74 0.10 14.54 -7.71
CA HIS A 74 1.27 15.41 -7.71
C HIS A 74 2.35 14.89 -6.76
N LYS A 75 3.60 15.17 -7.11
CA LYS A 75 4.77 14.92 -6.28
C LYS A 75 5.71 16.10 -6.37
N TYR A 76 6.13 16.63 -5.23
CA TYR A 76 7.19 17.63 -5.17
C TYR A 76 8.08 17.40 -3.96
N ARG A 77 9.25 18.01 -3.98
CA ARG A 77 10.20 17.99 -2.89
C ARG A 77 10.53 19.43 -2.54
N LEU A 78 10.47 19.74 -1.25
CA LEU A 78 11.03 20.98 -0.76
C LEU A 78 12.49 20.71 -0.39
N ASP A 79 13.40 21.46 -0.97
CA ASP A 79 14.79 21.42 -0.57
C ASP A 79 14.89 22.07 0.82
N GLY A 80 15.48 21.33 1.77
CA GLY A 80 15.74 21.88 3.09
C GLY A 80 16.80 22.98 3.01
N SER A 81 16.79 23.90 3.97
CA SER A 81 17.66 25.07 4.04
C SER A 81 19.17 24.80 4.19
N GLU A 82 19.65 23.57 3.95
CA GLU A 82 21.08 23.20 4.06
C GLU A 82 21.49 22.04 3.12
N GLY A 83 20.96 21.97 1.89
CA GLY A 83 21.36 20.93 0.92
C GLY A 83 21.01 19.49 1.32
N ARG A 84 20.32 19.30 2.46
CA ARG A 84 19.78 18.02 2.89
C ARG A 84 18.51 17.73 2.10
N LEU A 85 18.59 16.63 1.36
CA LEU A 85 17.51 16.02 0.61
C LEU A 85 16.26 15.82 1.52
N GLY A 86 15.27 16.71 1.40
CA GLY A 86 14.06 16.76 2.23
C GLY A 86 13.08 15.60 2.02
N ALA A 87 11.99 15.55 2.77
CA ALA A 87 10.92 14.57 2.51
C ALA A 87 10.17 14.92 1.21
N TYR A 88 9.58 13.91 0.57
CA TYR A 88 8.71 14.13 -0.58
C TYR A 88 7.29 14.38 -0.12
N HIS A 89 6.65 15.34 -0.77
CA HIS A 89 5.23 15.61 -0.65
C HIS A 89 4.51 14.91 -1.80
N TYR A 90 3.51 14.11 -1.47
CA TYR A 90 2.66 13.39 -2.43
C TYR A 90 1.22 13.83 -2.24
N ALA A 91 0.57 14.23 -3.33
CA ALA A 91 -0.88 14.33 -3.40
C ALA A 91 -1.43 13.00 -3.94
N LEU A 92 -2.31 12.38 -3.17
CA LEU A 92 -2.93 11.11 -3.48
C LEU A 92 -4.37 11.33 -3.93
N LYS A 93 -4.82 10.58 -4.94
CA LYS A 93 -6.20 10.59 -5.42
C LYS A 93 -7.18 10.39 -4.24
N PRO A 94 -8.23 11.21 -4.11
CA PRO A 94 -9.24 10.98 -3.09
C PRO A 94 -10.07 9.75 -3.48
N TYR A 95 -10.00 8.70 -2.68
CA TYR A 95 -10.92 7.56 -2.78
C TYR A 95 -12.10 7.76 -1.83
N ASP A 96 -13.28 7.34 -2.26
CA ASP A 96 -14.44 7.25 -1.37
C ASP A 96 -14.25 6.07 -0.40
N LEU A 97 -13.58 6.38 0.72
CA LEU A 97 -13.36 5.46 1.84
C LEU A 97 -14.62 5.32 2.73
N SER A 98 -15.82 5.62 2.22
CA SER A 98 -17.09 5.31 2.91
C SER A 98 -17.71 3.99 2.45
N LYS A 99 -17.53 3.59 1.19
CA LYS A 99 -18.26 2.43 0.62
C LYS A 99 -17.43 1.39 -0.11
N ASN A 100 -16.11 1.57 -0.33
CA ASN A 100 -15.30 0.61 -1.11
C ASN A 100 -13.86 0.44 -0.60
N TYR A 101 -13.69 0.11 0.67
CA TYR A 101 -12.39 -0.11 1.29
C TYR A 101 -12.38 -1.37 2.17
N PHE A 102 -11.19 -1.85 2.49
CA PHE A 102 -10.97 -2.83 3.54
C PHE A 102 -10.02 -2.28 4.61
N TYR A 103 -10.14 -2.81 5.83
CA TYR A 103 -9.29 -2.41 6.93
C TYR A 103 -8.06 -3.31 7.01
N MET A 104 -6.89 -2.70 7.14
CA MET A 104 -5.65 -3.39 7.44
C MET A 104 -5.02 -2.77 8.69
N ASN A 105 -4.56 -3.60 9.63
CA ASN A 105 -3.92 -3.10 10.84
C ASN A 105 -2.50 -2.59 10.51
N ASN A 106 -2.28 -1.28 10.63
CA ASN A 106 -1.02 -0.62 10.26
C ASN A 106 0.18 -1.19 11.04
N ARG A 107 0.02 -1.40 12.36
CA ARG A 107 1.08 -1.94 13.21
C ARG A 107 1.47 -3.35 12.79
N LYS A 108 0.49 -4.25 12.63
CA LYS A 108 0.76 -5.65 12.24
C LYS A 108 1.35 -5.75 10.82
N ALA A 109 0.85 -4.93 9.90
CA ALA A 109 1.28 -4.96 8.50
C ALA A 109 2.76 -4.63 8.32
N TYR A 110 3.31 -3.71 9.12
CA TYR A 110 4.72 -3.31 9.01
C TYR A 110 5.64 -3.92 10.09
N SER A 111 5.11 -4.44 11.20
CA SER A 111 5.93 -5.14 12.21
C SER A 111 6.36 -6.54 11.79
N ALA A 112 5.60 -7.19 10.90
CA ALA A 112 5.83 -8.57 10.48
C ALA A 112 6.93 -8.71 9.40
N GLU A 113 7.63 -7.63 9.06
CA GLU A 113 8.74 -7.59 8.10
C GLU A 113 8.46 -8.27 6.75
N LEU A 114 7.22 -8.19 6.29
CA LEU A 114 6.76 -8.93 5.11
C LEU A 114 7.42 -8.40 3.83
N SER A 115 7.88 -9.32 2.97
CA SER A 115 8.23 -8.97 1.59
C SER A 115 7.00 -8.43 0.84
N PRO A 116 7.18 -7.62 -0.23
CA PRO A 116 6.05 -7.03 -0.97
C PRO A 116 4.97 -8.05 -1.38
N LYS A 117 5.41 -9.25 -1.77
CA LYS A 117 4.53 -10.34 -2.17
C LYS A 117 3.72 -10.89 -0.99
N LEU A 118 4.37 -11.15 0.14
CA LEU A 118 3.68 -11.61 1.36
C LEU A 118 2.76 -10.52 1.92
N PHE A 119 3.15 -9.25 1.78
CA PHE A 119 2.31 -8.11 2.14
C PHE A 119 1.03 -8.06 1.29
N TYR A 120 1.12 -8.29 -0.01
CA TYR A 120 -0.06 -8.39 -0.88
C TYR A 120 -0.98 -9.54 -0.46
N VAL A 121 -0.41 -10.72 -0.19
CA VAL A 121 -1.18 -11.86 0.32
C VAL A 121 -1.89 -11.52 1.63
N TYR A 122 -1.18 -10.89 2.58
CA TYR A 122 -1.76 -10.42 3.83
C TYR A 122 -2.90 -9.41 3.59
N ALA A 123 -2.77 -8.51 2.61
CA ALA A 123 -3.83 -7.57 2.30
C ALA A 123 -5.07 -8.23 1.68
N VAL A 124 -4.89 -9.24 0.81
CA VAL A 124 -5.99 -10.08 0.30
C VAL A 124 -6.70 -10.77 1.46
N PHE A 125 -5.95 -11.32 2.41
CA PHE A 125 -6.50 -11.82 3.66
C PHE A 125 -7.25 -10.71 4.41
N CYS A 126 -6.69 -9.52 4.64
CA CYS A 126 -7.45 -8.46 5.31
C CYS A 126 -8.77 -8.08 4.61
N LYS A 127 -8.83 -8.17 3.27
CA LYS A 127 -10.06 -7.93 2.50
C LYS A 127 -11.10 -9.05 2.66
N LEU A 128 -10.65 -10.30 2.79
CA LEU A 128 -11.52 -11.48 2.86
C LEU A 128 -11.97 -11.82 4.29
N MET A 129 -11.37 -11.21 5.32
CA MET A 129 -11.80 -11.42 6.71
C MET A 129 -13.22 -10.92 6.91
N CYS A 130 -14.07 -11.77 7.46
CA CYS A 130 -15.36 -11.33 7.98
C CYS A 130 -15.13 -10.57 9.28
N ASN A 131 -15.55 -9.30 9.35
CA ASN A 131 -15.31 -8.42 10.50
C ASN A 131 -15.92 -8.95 11.81
N ASP A 132 -16.97 -9.77 11.73
CA ASP A 132 -17.72 -10.24 12.89
C ASP A 132 -17.09 -11.45 13.59
N ILE A 133 -16.25 -12.23 12.90
CA ILE A 133 -15.76 -13.53 13.41
C ILE A 133 -14.23 -13.63 13.33
N ALA A 134 -13.55 -12.65 12.72
CA ALA A 134 -12.10 -12.69 12.45
C ALA A 134 -11.65 -14.01 11.78
N ARG A 135 -12.54 -14.62 11.00
CA ARG A 135 -12.35 -15.90 10.29
C ARG A 135 -12.48 -15.70 8.79
N PHE A 136 -11.82 -16.59 8.07
CA PHE A 136 -11.89 -16.75 6.63
C PHE A 136 -12.74 -17.96 6.31
N TYR A 137 -13.71 -17.79 5.41
CA TYR A 137 -14.52 -18.90 4.89
C TYR A 137 -13.93 -19.51 3.61
N GLN A 138 -12.94 -18.85 3.00
CA GLN A 138 -12.32 -19.32 1.76
C GLN A 138 -11.41 -20.51 2.04
N SER A 139 -11.54 -21.55 1.24
CA SER A 139 -10.63 -22.69 1.28
C SER A 139 -9.24 -22.30 0.77
N LEU A 140 -8.21 -23.11 1.07
CA LEU A 140 -6.86 -22.94 0.51
C LEU A 140 -6.86 -22.94 -1.03
N ASN A 141 -7.84 -23.59 -1.67
CA ASN A 141 -7.99 -23.62 -3.12
C ASN A 141 -8.51 -22.28 -3.66
N ASP A 142 -9.47 -21.67 -2.98
CA ASP A 142 -10.00 -20.36 -3.34
C ASP A 142 -8.93 -19.28 -3.21
N LEU A 143 -8.11 -19.35 -2.15
CA LEU A 143 -6.97 -18.48 -1.93
C LEU A 143 -5.89 -18.66 -3.00
N SER A 144 -5.58 -19.90 -3.38
CA SER A 144 -4.62 -20.19 -4.45
C SER A 144 -5.13 -19.65 -5.80
N ALA A 145 -6.42 -19.75 -6.09
CA ALA A 145 -7.05 -19.19 -7.30
C ALA A 145 -7.04 -17.65 -7.30
N LEU A 146 -7.39 -17.02 -6.17
CA LEU A 146 -7.39 -15.56 -5.99
C LEU A 146 -5.99 -14.96 -6.08
N ILE A 147 -5.00 -15.61 -5.46
CA ILE A 147 -3.65 -15.08 -5.38
C ILE A 147 -2.80 -15.53 -6.59
N ARG A 148 -3.25 -16.52 -7.38
CA ARG A 148 -2.49 -17.15 -8.47
C ARG A 148 -1.09 -17.64 -8.01
N LEU A 149 -1.00 -18.06 -6.76
CA LEU A 149 0.21 -18.68 -6.21
C LEU A 149 0.09 -20.19 -6.27
N SER A 150 1.08 -20.86 -6.87
CA SER A 150 1.17 -22.32 -6.86
C SER A 150 1.33 -22.84 -5.43
N ARG A 151 0.61 -23.93 -5.12
CA ARG A 151 0.51 -24.57 -3.79
C ARG A 151 1.85 -24.75 -3.06
N GLN A 152 2.94 -24.97 -3.78
CA GLN A 152 4.27 -25.25 -3.21
C GLN A 152 4.83 -24.11 -2.33
N LYS A 153 4.38 -22.86 -2.47
CA LYS A 153 4.89 -21.74 -1.66
C LYS A 153 4.12 -21.49 -0.35
N CYS A 154 2.92 -22.04 -0.18
CA CYS A 154 2.12 -21.86 1.03
C CYS A 154 2.43 -22.88 2.14
N GLN A 155 3.11 -23.99 1.84
CA GLN A 155 3.43 -25.06 2.80
C GLN A 155 4.82 -24.94 3.46
N ARG A 156 5.59 -23.89 3.17
CA ARG A 156 6.97 -23.69 3.72
C ARG A 156 7.08 -22.44 4.61
N SER A 157 6.01 -22.05 5.30
CA SER A 157 6.01 -20.94 6.27
C SER A 157 5.61 -21.44 7.63
#